data_AF-A0A132EHM4-F1
#
_entry.id   AF-A0A132EHM4-F1
#
_cell.length_a   1.000
_cell.length_b   1.000
_cell.length_c   1.000
_cell.angle_alpha   90.00
_cell.angle_beta   90.00
_cell.angle_gamma   90.00
#
_symmetry.space_group_name_H-M   'P 1'
#
loop_
_entity.id
_entity.type
_entity.pdbx_description
1 polymer ?
#
loop_
_entity_poly.entity_id
_entity_poly.type
_entity_poly.pdbx_seq_one_letter_code
_entity_poly.pdbx_strand_id
1 'polypeptide(L)'
;MKRFACLAAALWILGARAAPVPDDVAAKCTDSASVFSFAATFRDTGISPQDTFARMKAPAFRRSVPDDALKEIINLVYFDPDLSRWPASHIYAVVSRECLLPRRAAAPLQ
;
A
#
# COMPACT_ATOMS: atom_id res chain seq x y z
N MET A 1 16.72 -11.05 -55.01
CA MET A 1 17.39 -11.21 -53.70
C MET A 1 17.24 -9.93 -52.89
N LYS A 2 16.85 -10.06 -51.61
CA LYS A 2 16.86 -9.09 -50.49
C LYS A 2 15.48 -8.96 -49.80
N ARG A 3 15.17 -9.98 -48.99
CA ARG A 3 14.13 -10.02 -47.97
C ARG A 3 14.81 -9.92 -46.60
N PHE A 4 15.24 -8.76 -46.12
CA PHE A 4 15.71 -8.61 -44.73
C PHE A 4 15.59 -7.16 -44.26
N ALA A 5 14.38 -6.73 -43.90
CA ALA A 5 14.17 -5.44 -43.26
C ALA A 5 12.99 -5.43 -42.26
N CYS A 6 12.65 -6.57 -41.64
CA CYS A 6 11.52 -6.65 -40.69
C CYS A 6 11.88 -7.21 -39.30
N LEU A 7 13.15 -7.41 -38.95
CA LEU A 7 13.49 -8.17 -37.73
C LEU A 7 14.20 -7.39 -36.62
N ALA A 8 14.38 -6.08 -36.73
CA ALA A 8 15.09 -5.30 -35.70
C ALA A 8 14.18 -4.59 -34.68
N ALA A 9 12.87 -4.47 -34.94
CA ALA A 9 11.97 -3.70 -34.06
C ALA A 9 11.19 -4.55 -33.05
N ALA A 10 11.19 -5.89 -33.18
CA ALA A 10 10.37 -6.77 -32.34
C ALA A 10 11.03 -7.22 -31.02
N LEU A 11 12.33 -6.93 -30.81
CA LEU A 11 13.07 -7.46 -29.66
C LEU A 11 13.16 -6.54 -28.44
N TRP A 12 12.58 -5.33 -28.50
CA TRP A 12 12.66 -4.35 -27.40
C TRP A 12 11.41 -4.29 -26.52
N ILE A 13 10.35 -5.03 -26.84
CA ILE A 13 9.08 -4.95 -26.11
C ILE A 13 8.99 -5.99 -24.96
N LEU A 14 9.93 -6.95 -24.88
CA LEU A 14 9.82 -8.08 -23.95
C LEU A 14 10.75 -8.02 -22.71
N GLY A 15 11.48 -6.93 -22.50
CA GLY A 15 12.63 -6.91 -21.58
C GLY A 15 12.50 -6.09 -20.31
N ALA A 16 11.47 -5.27 -20.12
CA ALA A 16 11.32 -4.46 -18.92
C ALA A 16 10.76 -5.30 -17.76
N ARG A 17 11.52 -6.31 -17.30
CA ARG A 17 11.28 -6.87 -15.97
C ARG A 17 11.52 -5.73 -14.98
N ALA A 18 10.47 -5.32 -14.28
CA ALA A 18 10.61 -4.42 -13.15
C ALA A 18 11.73 -4.95 -12.25
N ALA A 19 12.70 -4.09 -11.93
CA ALA A 19 13.77 -4.47 -11.02
C ALA A 19 13.16 -4.98 -9.71
N PRO A 20 13.73 -6.03 -9.10
CA PRO A 20 13.24 -6.53 -7.82
C PRO A 20 13.22 -5.40 -6.79
N VAL A 21 12.12 -5.29 -6.05
CA VAL A 21 12.01 -4.32 -4.94
C VAL A 21 12.96 -4.77 -3.83
N PRO A 22 13.79 -3.88 -3.26
CA PRO A 22 14.64 -4.22 -2.12
C PRO A 22 13.82 -4.76 -0.94
N ASP A 23 14.32 -5.80 -0.27
CA ASP A 23 13.60 -6.48 0.82
C ASP A 23 13.22 -5.52 1.98
N ASP A 24 14.05 -4.52 2.26
CA ASP A 24 13.78 -3.53 3.31
C ASP A 24 12.62 -2.59 2.94
N VAL A 25 12.48 -2.26 1.66
CA VAL A 25 11.36 -1.48 1.13
C VAL A 25 10.09 -2.33 1.21
N ALA A 26 10.16 -3.59 0.79
CA ALA A 26 9.03 -4.49 0.85
C ALA A 26 8.52 -4.73 2.28
N ALA A 27 9.44 -4.87 3.25
CA ALA A 27 9.09 -4.98 4.67
C ALA A 27 8.40 -3.72 5.19
N LYS A 28 8.94 -2.52 4.91
CA LYS A 28 8.32 -1.25 5.31
C LYS A 28 6.92 -1.06 4.73
N CYS A 29 6.72 -1.41 3.47
CA CYS A 29 5.42 -1.34 2.82
C CYS A 29 4.42 -2.32 3.43
N THR A 30 4.87 -3.52 3.76
CA THR A 30 4.06 -4.54 4.43
C THR A 30 3.66 -4.11 5.84
N ASP A 31 4.58 -3.50 6.59
CA ASP A 31 4.31 -2.95 7.91
C ASP A 31 3.28 -1.82 7.83
N SER A 32 3.45 -0.86 6.90
CA SER A 32 2.48 0.22 6.70
C SER A 32 1.09 -0.32 6.32
N ALA A 33 1.02 -1.24 5.36
CA ALA A 33 -0.24 -1.88 4.95
C ALA A 33 -0.91 -2.62 6.12
N SER A 34 -0.12 -3.27 6.98
CA SER A 34 -0.62 -3.93 8.18
C SER A 34 -1.25 -2.94 9.15
N VAL A 35 -0.62 -1.79 9.38
CA VAL A 35 -1.16 -0.75 10.31
C VAL A 35 -2.51 -0.23 9.83
N PHE A 36 -2.65 0.09 8.54
CA PHE A 36 -3.92 0.48 7.95
C PHE A 36 -4.98 -0.63 8.06
N SER A 37 -4.60 -1.88 7.77
CA SER A 37 -5.49 -3.04 7.86
C SER A 37 -5.96 -3.32 9.29
N PHE A 38 -5.09 -3.16 10.29
CA PHE A 38 -5.47 -3.33 11.70
C PHE A 38 -6.44 -2.24 12.17
N ALA A 39 -6.19 -0.98 11.82
CA ALA A 39 -7.13 0.10 12.10
C ALA A 39 -8.51 -0.19 11.47
N ALA A 40 -8.54 -0.73 10.25
CA ALA A 40 -9.77 -1.09 9.57
C ALA A 40 -10.47 -2.28 10.23
N THR A 41 -9.71 -3.28 10.68
CA THR A 41 -10.26 -4.41 11.44
C THR A 41 -10.92 -3.94 12.74
N PHE A 42 -10.32 -2.99 13.44
CA PHE A 42 -10.92 -2.42 14.65
C PHE A 42 -12.17 -1.58 14.34
N ARG A 43 -12.15 -0.77 13.28
CA ARG A 43 -13.34 -0.06 12.78
C ARG A 43 -14.48 -1.05 12.46
N ASP A 44 -14.18 -2.10 11.71
CA ASP A 44 -15.16 -3.10 11.24
C ASP A 44 -15.78 -3.89 12.40
N THR A 45 -15.10 -3.95 13.56
CA THR A 45 -15.61 -4.54 14.80
C THR A 45 -16.31 -3.53 15.72
N GLY A 46 -16.51 -2.30 15.26
CA GLY A 46 -17.25 -1.25 15.98
C GLY A 46 -16.46 -0.53 17.07
N ILE A 47 -15.13 -0.67 17.08
CA ILE A 47 -14.27 0.01 18.05
C ILE A 47 -14.14 1.48 17.65
N SER A 48 -14.21 2.39 18.63
CA SER A 48 -14.05 3.83 18.38
C SER A 48 -12.62 4.17 17.90
N PRO A 49 -12.41 5.26 17.14
CA PRO A 49 -11.06 5.63 16.70
C PRO A 49 -10.12 5.92 17.87
N GLN A 50 -10.63 6.46 18.98
CA GLN A 50 -9.85 6.72 20.20
C GLN A 50 -9.40 5.41 20.86
N ASP A 51 -10.30 4.42 20.96
CA ASP A 51 -9.97 3.10 21.53
C ASP A 51 -9.04 2.32 20.61
N THR A 52 -9.18 2.48 19.29
CA THR A 52 -8.27 1.92 18.29
C THR A 52 -6.86 2.47 18.47
N PHE A 53 -6.71 3.78 18.65
CA PHE A 53 -5.41 4.39 18.96
C PHE A 53 -4.80 3.81 20.24
N ALA A 54 -5.59 3.68 21.31
CA ALA A 54 -5.13 3.08 22.56
C ALA A 54 -4.69 1.62 22.38
N ARG A 55 -5.45 0.80 21.63
CA ARG A 55 -5.12 -0.60 21.33
C ARG A 55 -3.88 -0.74 20.47
N MET A 56 -3.74 0.11 19.45
CA MET A 56 -2.58 0.10 18.54
C MET A 56 -1.32 0.72 19.17
N LYS A 57 -1.44 1.39 20.32
CA LYS A 57 -0.30 1.76 21.16
C LYS A 57 0.21 0.63 22.07
N ALA A 58 -0.55 -0.46 22.20
CA ALA A 58 -0.11 -1.60 23.00
C ALA A 58 1.21 -2.17 22.43
N PRO A 59 2.08 -2.75 23.29
CA PRO A 59 3.39 -3.25 22.87
C PRO A 59 3.37 -4.19 21.64
N ALA A 60 2.27 -4.89 21.40
CA ALA A 60 2.08 -5.76 20.24
C ALA A 60 2.05 -5.02 18.89
N PHE A 61 1.63 -3.76 18.87
CA PHE A 61 1.51 -2.91 17.67
C PHE A 61 2.56 -1.81 17.60
N ARG A 62 3.41 -1.68 18.63
CA ARG A 62 4.46 -0.66 18.78
C ARG A 62 5.60 -0.73 17.75
N ARG A 63 5.39 -1.41 16.63
CA ARG A 63 6.33 -1.43 15.50
C ARG A 63 6.33 -0.04 14.87
N SER A 64 7.34 0.75 15.25
CA SER A 64 7.97 1.79 14.43
C SER A 64 7.14 2.96 13.88
N VAL A 65 5.84 3.07 14.16
CA VAL A 65 5.01 4.20 13.71
C VAL A 65 4.91 5.27 14.81
N PRO A 66 5.31 6.54 14.53
CA PRO A 66 5.11 7.64 15.46
C PRO A 66 3.62 7.85 15.81
N ASP A 67 3.34 8.29 17.03
CA ASP A 67 1.96 8.50 17.52
C ASP A 67 1.12 9.37 16.57
N ASP A 68 1.71 10.41 15.96
CA ASP A 68 0.96 11.31 15.05
C ASP A 68 0.65 10.66 13.71
N ALA A 69 1.58 9.87 13.15
CA ALA A 69 1.32 9.07 11.96
C ALA A 69 0.25 8.01 12.24
N LEU A 70 0.26 7.41 13.43
CA LEU A 70 -0.77 6.45 13.81
C LEU A 70 -2.16 7.11 13.93
N LYS A 71 -2.26 8.30 14.52
CA LYS A 71 -3.51 9.08 14.55
C LYS A 71 -4.00 9.41 13.15
N GLU A 72 -3.10 9.84 12.27
CA GLU A 72 -3.42 10.16 10.88
C GLU A 72 -4.00 8.95 10.15
N ILE A 73 -3.33 7.79 10.25
CA ILE A 73 -3.79 6.54 9.64
C ILE A 73 -5.18 6.15 10.17
N ILE A 74 -5.40 6.24 11.48
CA ILE A 74 -6.71 5.93 12.08
C ILE A 74 -7.77 6.90 11.55
N ASN A 75 -7.49 8.20 11.51
CA ASN A 75 -8.43 9.19 10.98
C ASN A 75 -8.79 8.92 9.51
N LEU A 76 -7.79 8.60 8.68
CA LEU A 76 -8.03 8.20 7.30
C LEU A 76 -8.95 6.97 7.23
N VAL A 77 -8.62 5.91 7.96
CA VAL A 77 -9.40 4.66 7.93
C VAL A 77 -10.84 4.84 8.42
N TYR A 78 -11.09 5.74 9.38
CA TYR A 78 -12.40 5.95 9.97
C TYR A 78 -13.26 6.99 9.24
N PHE A 79 -12.64 8.03 8.68
CA PHE A 79 -13.38 9.21 8.22
C PHE A 79 -13.16 9.55 6.75
N ASP A 80 -12.12 9.03 6.10
CA ASP A 80 -11.97 9.20 4.66
C ASP A 80 -13.13 8.47 3.94
N PRO A 81 -13.83 9.12 3.00
CA PRO A 81 -15.01 8.53 2.37
C PRO A 81 -14.70 7.26 1.59
N ASP A 82 -13.48 7.06 1.12
CA ASP A 82 -13.12 5.87 0.36
C ASP A 82 -12.65 4.77 1.30
N LEU A 83 -11.66 5.06 2.17
CA LEU A 83 -11.10 4.07 3.08
C LEU A 83 -12.13 3.58 4.11
N SER A 84 -13.03 4.45 4.60
CA SER A 84 -14.08 4.09 5.57
C SER A 84 -15.02 2.99 5.10
N ARG A 85 -15.15 2.81 3.78
CA ARG A 85 -16.02 1.80 3.15
C ARG A 85 -15.28 0.53 2.74
N TRP A 86 -13.94 0.54 2.73
CA TRP A 86 -13.16 -0.59 2.25
C TRP A 86 -12.87 -1.59 3.36
N PRO A 87 -13.04 -2.90 3.12
CA PRO A 87 -12.68 -3.90 4.13
C PRO A 87 -11.16 -3.92 4.35
N ALA A 88 -10.74 -4.37 5.54
CA ALA A 88 -9.33 -4.42 5.94
C ALA A 88 -8.41 -5.13 4.92
N SER A 89 -8.86 -6.24 4.34
CA SER A 89 -8.11 -6.98 3.31
C SER A 89 -7.87 -6.17 2.03
N HIS A 90 -8.86 -5.37 1.62
CA HIS A 90 -8.73 -4.50 0.45
C HIS A 90 -7.76 -3.36 0.73
N ILE A 91 -7.86 -2.73 1.90
CA ILE A 91 -6.93 -1.68 2.32
C ILE A 91 -5.49 -2.20 2.35
N TYR A 92 -5.26 -3.38 2.92
CA TYR A 92 -3.93 -4.00 2.91
C TYR A 92 -3.38 -4.17 1.49
N ALA A 93 -4.19 -4.70 0.57
CA ALA A 93 -3.78 -4.97 -0.80
C ALA A 93 -3.44 -3.68 -1.57
N VAL A 94 -4.23 -2.62 -1.39
CA VAL A 94 -3.97 -1.32 -2.04
C VAL A 94 -2.74 -0.65 -1.44
N VAL A 95 -2.65 -0.51 -0.12
CA VAL A 95 -1.54 0.19 0.54
C VAL A 95 -0.20 -0.50 0.24
N SER A 96 -0.16 -1.83 0.31
CA SER A 96 1.06 -2.58 -0.04
C SER A 96 1.45 -2.38 -1.49
N ARG A 97 0.50 -2.47 -2.43
CA ARG A 97 0.75 -2.28 -3.87
C ARG A 97 1.24 -0.87 -4.17
N GLU A 98 0.52 0.17 -3.73
CA GLU A 98 0.88 1.57 -4.02
C GLU A 98 2.22 1.96 -3.40
N CYS A 99 2.59 1.37 -2.25
CA CYS A 99 3.89 1.59 -1.62
C CYS A 99 5.03 0.90 -2.38
N LEU A 100 4.80 -0.33 -2.88
CA LEU A 100 5.80 -1.10 -3.63
C LEU A 100 6.04 -0.55 -5.04
N LEU A 101 5.06 0.14 -5.62
CA LEU A 101 5.23 0.77 -6.92
C LEU A 101 6.05 2.05 -6.78
N PRO A 102 7.23 2.15 -7.42
CA PRO A 102 7.91 3.45 -7.51
C PRO A 102 6.94 4.42 -8.19
N ARG A 103 6.77 5.65 -7.65
CA ARG A 103 5.92 6.74 -8.18
C ARG A 103 6.31 7.17 -9.61
N ARG A 104 6.22 6.26 -10.57
CA ARG A 104 6.44 6.47 -11.99
C ARG A 104 5.25 5.87 -12.73
N ALA A 105 4.43 6.79 -13.26
CA ALA A 105 3.41 6.57 -14.30
C ALA A 105 2.04 5.99 -13.90
N ALA A 106 1.52 6.28 -12.70
CA ALA A 106 0.07 6.45 -12.60
C ALA A 106 -0.26 7.85 -13.13
N ALA A 107 -0.57 7.96 -14.42
CA ALA A 107 -1.22 9.16 -14.94
C ALA A 107 -2.54 9.34 -14.16
N PRO A 108 -2.93 10.58 -13.80
CA PRO A 108 -4.23 10.81 -13.18
C PRO A 108 -5.31 10.23 -14.09
N LEU A 109 -6.29 9.53 -13.48
CA LEU A 109 -7.51 9.16 -14.18
C LEU A 109 -8.17 10.45 -14.67
N GLN A 110 -8.23 10.63 -15.98
CA GLN A 110 -9.00 11.69 -16.63
C GLN A 110 -10.49 11.36 -16.57
#